data_AF-B2UFP1-F1
#
_entry.id   AF-B2UFP1-F1
#
_cell.length_a   1.000
_cell.length_b   1.000
_cell.length_c   1.000
_cell.angle_alpha   90.00
_cell.angle_beta   90.00
_cell.angle_gamma   90.00
#
_symmetry.space_group_name_H-M   'P 1'
#
loop_
_entity.id
_entity.type
_entity.pdbx_description
1 polymer ?
#
loop_
_entity_poly.entity_id
_entity_poly.type
_entity_poly.pdbx_seq_one_letter_code
_entity_poly.pdbx_strand_id
1 'polypeptide(L)'
;MAKAKTDTKAKTKKTQPAAAESFGPRVDVFDAQGKPRTVDASALRIAFADGRSLILGLPNTVDGPITLVAEHADADMHAMLSLRPEHHDSITLRIETQPAELADSTEEAFDDDTAGAEMLTLDLTVQYGDELKAAARKALPKERDIEGWIAPALFADAQLNVRFVGEEEGRTLNRTYRGKDYATNVLTFSYAESAEDPVSADIVLCCTVVEKEAKEQKKPLLAHYAHLIVHGALHAQGYDHEDAADAKEMEGIETEILRDLGFADPYADR
;
A
#
# COMPACT_ATOMS: atom_id res chain seq x y z
N MET A 1 -72.66 -21.99 57.21
CA MET A 1 -72.56 -20.72 56.44
C MET A 1 -71.10 -20.32 56.37
N ALA A 2 -70.65 -20.03 55.15
CA ALA A 2 -69.26 -19.90 54.74
C ALA A 2 -68.58 -18.59 55.19
N LYS A 3 -67.26 -18.66 55.42
CA LYS A 3 -66.24 -17.82 54.73
C LYS A 3 -64.84 -18.22 55.22
N ALA A 4 -64.17 -19.07 54.45
CA ALA A 4 -62.74 -19.30 54.56
C ALA A 4 -62.00 -18.06 54.03
N LYS A 5 -61.14 -17.45 54.86
CA LYS A 5 -60.22 -16.40 54.44
C LYS A 5 -58.99 -17.06 53.85
N THR A 6 -58.85 -17.00 52.52
CA THR A 6 -57.60 -17.28 51.82
C THR A 6 -56.76 -16.02 51.81
N ASP A 7 -55.70 -16.01 52.63
CA ASP A 7 -54.62 -15.01 52.56
C ASP A 7 -53.76 -15.29 51.33
N THR A 8 -54.08 -14.61 50.23
CA THR A 8 -53.26 -14.62 49.04
C THR A 8 -52.03 -13.72 49.27
N LYS A 9 -50.90 -14.33 49.65
CA LYS A 9 -49.59 -13.67 49.58
C LYS A 9 -49.33 -13.23 48.14
N ALA A 10 -49.44 -11.92 47.89
CA ALA A 10 -48.94 -11.31 46.67
C ALA A 10 -47.41 -11.48 46.65
N LYS A 11 -46.92 -12.48 45.91
CA LYS A 11 -45.53 -12.54 45.48
C LYS A 11 -45.35 -11.39 44.48
N THR A 12 -44.75 -10.30 44.94
CA THR A 12 -44.10 -9.32 44.08
C THR A 12 -43.03 -10.07 43.30
N LYS A 13 -43.39 -10.48 42.08
CA LYS A 13 -42.47 -11.00 41.08
C LYS A 13 -41.53 -9.83 40.79
N LYS A 14 -40.31 -9.87 41.36
CA LYS A 14 -39.21 -9.02 40.90
C LYS A 14 -39.12 -9.27 39.39
N THR A 15 -39.60 -8.32 38.61
CA THR A 15 -39.34 -8.26 37.19
C THR A 15 -37.83 -8.21 37.08
N GLN A 16 -37.22 -9.31 36.64
CA GLN A 16 -35.85 -9.25 36.15
C GLN A 16 -35.85 -8.14 35.09
N PRO A 17 -34.90 -7.18 35.13
CA PRO A 17 -34.75 -6.31 33.99
C PRO A 17 -34.58 -7.22 32.78
N ALA A 18 -35.39 -6.98 31.74
CA ALA A 18 -35.19 -7.62 30.45
C ALA A 18 -33.69 -7.49 30.15
N ALA A 19 -33.02 -8.62 29.89
CA ALA A 19 -31.63 -8.60 29.47
C ALA A 19 -31.55 -7.58 28.33
N ALA A 20 -30.79 -6.50 28.54
CA ALA A 20 -30.58 -5.52 27.49
C ALA A 20 -30.08 -6.30 26.29
N GLU A 21 -30.83 -6.28 25.19
CA GLU A 21 -30.41 -6.93 23.96
C GLU A 21 -29.03 -6.37 23.61
N SER A 22 -28.00 -7.20 23.67
CA SER A 22 -26.64 -6.79 23.36
C SER A 22 -26.55 -6.63 21.85
N PHE A 23 -26.60 -5.38 21.38
CA PHE A 23 -26.44 -5.04 19.96
C PHE A 23 -24.97 -5.00 19.50
N GLY A 24 -24.02 -5.41 20.35
CA GLY A 24 -22.61 -5.49 20.02
C GLY A 24 -22.26 -6.76 19.23
N PRO A 25 -21.16 -6.75 18.46
CA PRO A 25 -20.71 -7.90 17.70
C PRO A 25 -20.28 -9.05 18.60
N ARG A 26 -20.46 -10.27 18.10
CA ARG A 26 -19.94 -11.50 18.72
C ARG A 26 -18.59 -11.84 18.12
N VAL A 27 -17.64 -12.23 18.97
CA VAL A 27 -16.31 -12.63 18.53
C VAL A 27 -16.17 -14.14 18.69
N ASP A 28 -15.88 -14.83 17.59
CA ASP A 28 -15.52 -16.25 17.59
C ASP A 28 -13.99 -16.39 17.58
N VAL A 29 -13.44 -17.00 18.63
CA VAL A 29 -12.01 -17.32 18.72
C VAL A 29 -11.83 -18.82 18.49
N PHE A 30 -10.95 -19.18 17.56
CA PHE A 30 -10.67 -20.57 17.24
C PHE A 30 -9.36 -21.02 17.90
N ASP A 31 -9.36 -22.19 18.54
CA ASP A 31 -8.11 -22.80 19.02
C ASP A 31 -7.28 -23.39 17.88
N ALA A 32 -6.07 -23.89 18.19
CA ALA A 32 -5.17 -24.50 17.20
C ALA A 32 -5.76 -25.76 16.53
N GLN A 33 -6.85 -26.33 17.07
CA GLN A 33 -7.59 -27.44 16.47
C GLN A 33 -8.84 -26.97 15.70
N GLY A 34 -9.06 -25.65 15.58
CA GLY A 34 -10.19 -25.05 14.87
C GLY A 34 -11.51 -25.09 15.64
N LYS A 35 -11.49 -25.30 16.96
CA LYS A 35 -12.72 -25.30 17.77
C LYS A 35 -13.07 -23.86 18.19
N PRO A 36 -14.28 -23.36 17.87
CA PRO A 36 -14.68 -22.00 18.21
C PRO A 36 -15.06 -21.84 19.70
N ARG A 37 -14.80 -20.65 20.22
CA ARG A 37 -15.37 -20.10 21.45
C ARG A 37 -15.93 -18.70 21.17
N THR A 38 -17.23 -18.54 21.34
CA THR A 38 -17.93 -17.26 21.14
C THR A 38 -17.95 -16.46 22.44
N VAL A 39 -17.66 -15.16 22.35
CA VAL A 39 -17.76 -14.21 23.45
C VAL A 39 -18.43 -12.91 23.00
N ASP A 40 -19.21 -12.30 23.90
CA ASP A 40 -19.65 -10.92 23.73
C ASP A 40 -18.48 -10.01 24.14
N ALA A 41 -18.04 -9.12 23.25
CA ALA A 41 -16.86 -8.30 23.47
C ALA A 41 -17.04 -6.89 22.89
N SER A 42 -16.58 -5.88 23.63
CA SER A 42 -16.44 -4.51 23.13
C SER A 42 -15.07 -4.25 22.50
N ALA A 43 -14.11 -5.16 22.69
CA ALA A 43 -12.80 -5.11 22.06
C ALA A 43 -12.13 -6.49 22.04
N LEU A 44 -11.26 -6.73 21.05
CA LEU A 44 -10.34 -7.86 20.99
C LEU A 44 -8.90 -7.33 21.07
N ARG A 45 -8.13 -7.80 22.06
CA ARG A 45 -6.70 -7.49 22.18
C ARG A 45 -5.84 -8.71 21.84
N ILE A 46 -4.90 -8.54 20.93
CA ILE A 46 -3.86 -9.52 20.61
C ILE A 46 -2.55 -8.98 21.17
N ALA A 47 -1.95 -9.70 22.12
CA ALA A 47 -0.64 -9.37 22.68
C ALA A 47 0.44 -10.24 22.03
N PHE A 48 1.54 -9.62 21.65
CA PHE A 48 2.70 -10.29 21.07
C PHE A 48 3.81 -10.43 22.11
N ALA A 49 4.69 -11.40 21.92
CA ALA A 49 5.77 -11.70 22.86
C ALA A 49 6.82 -10.57 22.97
N ASP A 50 6.89 -9.69 21.97
CA ASP A 50 7.79 -8.55 21.90
C ASP A 50 7.24 -7.27 22.54
N GLY A 51 6.09 -7.36 23.23
CA GLY A 51 5.50 -6.21 23.93
C GLY A 51 4.56 -5.37 23.07
N ARG A 52 4.37 -5.70 21.79
CA ARG A 52 3.30 -5.12 20.97
C ARG A 52 1.93 -5.60 21.40
N SER A 53 0.91 -4.78 21.15
CA SER A 53 -0.46 -5.24 21.11
C SER A 53 -1.29 -4.60 19.99
N LEU A 54 -2.17 -5.40 19.39
CA LEU A 54 -3.25 -4.96 18.51
C LEU A 54 -4.55 -4.93 19.29
N ILE A 55 -5.30 -3.83 19.19
CA ILE A 55 -6.62 -3.71 19.78
C ILE A 55 -7.62 -3.42 18.67
N LEU A 56 -8.58 -4.32 18.49
CA LEU A 56 -9.78 -4.13 17.68
C LEU A 56 -10.88 -3.62 18.59
N GLY A 57 -11.21 -2.33 18.48
CA GLY A 57 -12.39 -1.74 19.12
C GLY A 57 -13.64 -2.12 18.33
N LEU A 58 -14.60 -2.73 19.02
CA LEU A 58 -15.83 -3.24 18.43
C LEU A 58 -17.01 -2.32 18.79
N PRO A 59 -17.79 -1.85 17.79
CA PRO A 59 -18.87 -0.91 18.02
C PRO A 59 -20.05 -1.59 18.74
N ASN A 60 -20.73 -0.86 19.63
CA ASN A 60 -21.97 -1.35 20.26
C ASN A 60 -23.23 -1.05 19.43
N THR A 61 -23.04 -0.65 18.16
CA THR A 61 -24.09 -0.25 17.21
C THR A 61 -23.83 -0.91 15.86
N VAL A 62 -24.91 -1.19 15.11
CA VAL A 62 -24.87 -1.95 13.84
C VAL A 62 -23.92 -1.33 12.79
N ASP A 63 -23.84 0.00 12.70
CA ASP A 63 -23.03 0.72 11.71
C ASP A 63 -21.89 1.56 12.34
N GLY A 64 -21.44 1.20 13.56
CA GLY A 64 -20.35 1.93 14.21
C GLY A 64 -18.99 1.61 13.57
N PRO A 65 -18.01 2.53 13.61
CA PRO A 65 -16.68 2.26 13.07
C PRO A 65 -15.94 1.22 13.90
N ILE A 66 -15.25 0.29 13.24
CA ILE A 66 -14.27 -0.59 13.88
C ILE A 66 -12.96 0.18 14.00
N THR A 67 -12.40 0.24 15.20
CA THR A 67 -11.12 0.92 15.44
C THR A 67 -10.00 -0.09 15.55
N LEU A 68 -8.87 0.15 14.90
CA LEU A 68 -7.65 -0.63 15.04
C LEU A 68 -6.59 0.25 15.70
N VAL A 69 -6.05 -0.20 16.83
CA VAL A 69 -4.98 0.50 17.55
C VAL A 69 -3.82 -0.46 17.72
N ALA A 70 -2.63 -0.06 17.27
CA ALA A 70 -1.38 -0.74 17.57
C ALA A 70 -0.66 0.03 18.68
N GLU A 71 -0.21 -0.67 19.71
CA GLU A 71 0.51 -0.10 20.85
C GLU A 71 1.77 -0.91 21.14
N HIS A 72 2.77 -0.27 21.75
CA HIS A 72 3.96 -0.91 22.28
C HIS A 72 4.07 -0.66 23.80
N ALA A 73 4.52 -1.67 24.55
CA ALA A 73 4.66 -1.55 26.01
C ALA A 73 5.84 -0.66 26.46
N ASP A 74 6.84 -0.52 25.60
CA ASP A 74 7.95 0.42 25.76
C ASP A 74 7.55 1.81 25.25
N ALA A 75 7.77 2.84 26.06
CA ALA A 75 7.40 4.23 25.77
C ALA A 75 8.32 4.87 24.71
N ASP A 76 9.52 4.34 24.54
CA ASP A 76 10.50 4.80 23.55
C ASP A 76 10.30 4.14 22.18
N MET A 77 9.22 3.36 22.02
CA MET A 77 8.91 2.60 20.80
C MET A 77 7.45 2.86 20.37
N HIS A 78 7.23 2.97 19.07
CA HIS A 78 5.91 3.02 18.46
C HIS A 78 5.61 1.74 17.70
N ALA A 79 4.37 1.25 17.86
CA ALA A 79 3.86 0.19 17.02
C ALA A 79 3.23 0.81 15.77
N MET A 80 3.78 0.50 14.60
CA MET A 80 3.26 0.97 13.32
C MET A 80 2.27 -0.06 12.77
N LEU A 81 1.12 0.41 12.28
CA LEU A 81 0.10 -0.41 11.66
C LEU A 81 0.17 -0.25 10.14
N SER A 82 0.38 -1.34 9.41
CA SER A 82 0.27 -1.35 7.95
C SER A 82 -0.90 -2.23 7.49
N LEU A 83 -1.66 -1.71 6.53
CA LEU A 83 -2.81 -2.36 5.92
C LEU A 83 -2.49 -2.57 4.44
N ARG A 84 -2.55 -3.83 4.00
CA ARG A 84 -2.30 -4.21 2.61
C ARG A 84 -3.53 -4.89 2.03
N PRO A 85 -4.21 -4.32 1.03
CA PRO A 85 -5.25 -5.03 0.30
C PRO A 85 -4.63 -6.24 -0.44
N GLU A 86 -5.26 -7.42 -0.35
CA GLU A 86 -4.83 -8.64 -1.05
C GLU A 86 -5.75 -8.93 -2.24
N HIS A 87 -7.07 -8.99 -1.99
CA HIS A 87 -8.14 -9.10 -2.99
C HIS A 87 -9.26 -8.09 -2.68
N HIS A 88 -10.32 -8.05 -3.50
CA HIS A 88 -11.47 -7.17 -3.27
C HIS A 88 -12.14 -7.34 -1.90
N ASP A 89 -11.94 -8.49 -1.23
CA ASP A 89 -12.57 -8.87 0.04
C ASP A 89 -11.56 -9.19 1.17
N SER A 90 -10.26 -8.93 0.99
CA SER A 90 -9.25 -9.24 2.01
C SER A 90 -8.18 -8.16 2.17
N ILE A 91 -7.78 -7.93 3.42
CA ILE A 91 -6.71 -7.00 3.82
C ILE A 91 -5.77 -7.76 4.77
N THR A 92 -4.48 -7.77 4.45
CA THR A 92 -3.42 -8.17 5.37
C THR A 92 -3.10 -7.02 6.29
N LEU A 93 -3.13 -7.27 7.59
CA LEU A 93 -2.74 -6.31 8.63
C LEU A 93 -1.41 -6.76 9.22
N ARG A 94 -0.41 -5.88 9.17
CA ARG A 94 0.88 -6.10 9.82
C ARG A 94 1.11 -5.01 10.86
N ILE A 95 1.79 -5.41 11.93
CA ILE A 95 2.26 -4.50 12.96
C ILE A 95 3.78 -4.58 12.92
N GLU A 96 4.44 -3.45 13.05
CA GLU A 96 5.89 -3.30 13.09
C GLU A 96 6.26 -2.40 14.28
N THR A 97 7.53 -2.37 14.67
CA THR A 97 8.01 -1.55 15.78
C THR A 97 9.08 -0.60 15.28
N GLN A 98 8.99 0.68 15.63
CA GLN A 98 9.97 1.70 15.31
C GLN A 98 10.29 2.52 16.57
N PRO A 99 11.51 3.09 16.72
CA PRO A 99 11.80 4.04 17.79
C PRO A 99 10.87 5.25 17.74
N ALA A 100 10.47 5.75 18.92
CA ALA A 100 9.77 7.02 19.03
C ALA A 100 10.77 8.16 18.77
N GLU A 101 10.66 8.84 17.63
CA GLU A 101 11.53 9.99 17.36
C GLU A 101 11.30 11.10 18.39
N LEU A 102 12.41 11.59 18.97
CA LEU A 102 12.42 12.73 19.89
C LEU A 102 12.13 14.01 19.10
N ALA A 103 10.86 14.40 19.04
CA ALA A 103 10.49 15.73 18.63
C ALA A 103 11.01 16.77 19.65
N ASP A 104 12.05 17.50 19.25
CA ASP A 104 12.38 18.91 19.55
C ASP A 104 13.84 19.15 19.94
N SER A 105 14.63 19.72 19.02
CA SER A 105 15.36 20.96 19.31
C SER A 105 15.89 21.58 18.01
N THR A 106 15.42 22.80 17.77
CA THR A 106 16.01 23.78 16.88
C THR A 106 17.45 24.06 17.29
N GLU A 107 18.40 24.00 16.34
CA GLU A 107 19.55 24.91 16.28
C GLU A 107 20.24 24.78 14.90
N GLU A 108 20.23 25.89 14.16
CA GLU A 108 20.98 26.08 12.93
C GLU A 108 22.49 26.02 13.20
N ALA A 109 23.22 25.22 12.43
CA ALA A 109 24.67 25.37 12.27
C ALA A 109 25.08 24.98 10.85
N PHE A 110 25.53 25.98 10.09
CA PHE A 110 26.39 25.80 8.92
C PHE A 110 27.76 25.29 9.38
N ASP A 111 28.18 24.11 8.92
CA ASP A 111 29.36 23.89 8.05
C ASP A 111 29.77 22.40 8.00
N ASP A 112 30.26 22.02 6.81
CA ASP A 112 31.28 21.00 6.51
C ASP A 112 30.91 19.49 6.44
N ASP A 113 30.57 19.08 5.21
CA ASP A 113 31.23 17.99 4.45
C ASP A 113 31.55 16.67 5.19
N THR A 114 30.54 15.82 5.37
CA THR A 114 30.58 14.37 5.03
C THR A 114 29.23 13.73 5.36
N ALA A 115 28.24 13.88 4.48
CA ALA A 115 27.01 13.10 4.57
C ALA A 115 27.34 11.64 4.23
N GLY A 116 27.35 10.77 5.25
CA GLY A 116 27.14 9.36 5.01
C GLY A 116 25.83 9.22 4.25
N ALA A 117 25.87 8.65 3.05
CA ALA A 117 24.68 8.48 2.23
C ALA A 117 23.65 7.66 3.02
N GLU A 118 22.61 8.32 3.53
CA GLU A 118 21.44 7.61 4.01
C GLU A 118 20.89 6.84 2.82
N MET A 119 20.83 5.51 2.95
CA MET A 119 20.28 4.67 1.88
C MET A 119 18.78 4.90 1.84
N LEU A 120 18.32 5.51 0.74
CA LEU A 120 16.90 5.66 0.45
C LEU A 120 16.21 4.29 0.49
N THR A 121 15.01 4.26 1.05
CA THR A 121 14.19 3.07 1.17
C THR A 121 13.19 2.97 0.02
N LEU A 122 12.99 1.74 -0.46
CA LEU A 122 12.01 1.41 -1.49
C LEU A 122 11.11 0.29 -1.00
N ASP A 123 9.83 0.58 -0.80
CA ASP A 123 8.76 -0.43 -0.69
C ASP A 123 8.17 -0.68 -2.08
N LEU A 124 8.62 -1.74 -2.74
CA LEU A 124 8.18 -2.12 -4.08
C LEU A 124 7.18 -3.28 -4.03
N THR A 125 6.06 -3.14 -4.72
CA THR A 125 5.14 -4.24 -5.00
C THR A 125 4.93 -4.41 -6.50
N VAL A 126 5.00 -5.65 -6.99
CA VAL A 126 4.74 -5.99 -8.40
C VAL A 126 3.40 -6.71 -8.54
N GLN A 127 2.54 -6.17 -9.40
CA GLN A 127 1.18 -6.67 -9.64
C GLN A 127 0.95 -7.04 -11.11
N TYR A 128 -0.04 -7.89 -11.34
CA TYR A 128 -0.41 -8.35 -12.68
C TYR A 128 -1.92 -8.27 -12.87
N GLY A 129 -2.36 -7.66 -13.97
CA GLY A 129 -3.74 -7.63 -14.40
C GLY A 129 -4.28 -9.01 -14.77
N ASP A 130 -5.60 -9.15 -14.72
CA ASP A 130 -6.30 -10.41 -14.95
C ASP A 130 -6.16 -10.91 -16.40
N GLU A 131 -6.02 -9.98 -17.35
CA GLU A 131 -5.76 -10.27 -18.77
C GLU A 131 -4.43 -11.01 -18.97
N LEU A 132 -3.46 -10.83 -18.07
CA LEU A 132 -2.14 -11.45 -18.19
C LEU A 132 -2.19 -12.91 -17.74
N LYS A 133 -2.13 -13.81 -18.70
CA LYS A 133 -2.03 -15.26 -18.43
C LYS A 133 -0.67 -15.61 -17.82
N ALA A 134 -0.61 -16.74 -17.11
CA ALA A 134 0.60 -17.21 -16.42
C ALA A 134 1.85 -17.31 -17.32
N ALA A 135 1.69 -17.62 -18.61
CA ALA A 135 2.79 -17.67 -19.56
C ALA A 135 3.38 -16.28 -19.86
N ALA A 136 2.52 -15.26 -20.03
CA ALA A 136 2.96 -13.88 -20.23
C ALA A 136 3.68 -13.35 -18.98
N ARG A 137 3.13 -13.64 -17.77
CA ARG A 137 3.75 -13.26 -16.49
C ARG A 137 5.19 -13.79 -16.32
N LYS A 138 5.50 -14.97 -16.87
CA LYS A 138 6.86 -15.55 -16.80
C LYS A 138 7.89 -14.82 -17.68
N ALA A 139 7.43 -14.11 -18.71
CA ALA A 139 8.29 -13.36 -19.61
C ALA A 139 8.53 -11.91 -19.13
N LEU A 140 7.80 -11.47 -18.11
CA LEU A 140 7.94 -10.14 -17.53
C LEU A 140 9.15 -10.04 -16.60
N PRO A 141 9.68 -8.83 -16.40
CA PRO A 141 10.75 -8.58 -15.44
C PRO A 141 10.40 -9.08 -14.04
N LYS A 142 11.40 -9.59 -13.31
CA LYS A 142 11.18 -10.01 -11.92
C LYS A 142 11.30 -8.80 -11.01
N GLU A 143 10.69 -8.91 -9.84
CA GLU A 143 10.73 -7.88 -8.79
C GLU A 143 12.14 -7.38 -8.49
N ARG A 144 13.12 -8.28 -8.36
CA ARG A 144 14.53 -7.91 -8.17
C ARG A 144 15.11 -7.06 -9.32
N ASP A 145 14.73 -7.35 -10.56
CA ASP A 145 15.21 -6.58 -11.71
C ASP A 145 14.59 -5.18 -11.68
N ILE A 146 13.29 -5.09 -11.37
CA ILE A 146 12.52 -3.84 -11.25
C ILE A 146 13.08 -2.98 -10.11
N GLU A 147 13.32 -3.56 -8.93
CA GLU A 147 13.95 -2.90 -7.79
C GLU A 147 15.32 -2.33 -8.18
N GLY A 148 16.15 -3.12 -8.87
CA GLY A 148 17.45 -2.69 -9.36
C GLY A 148 17.37 -1.55 -10.39
N TRP A 149 16.28 -1.44 -11.14
CA TRP A 149 16.07 -0.33 -12.09
C TRP A 149 15.54 0.93 -11.41
N ILE A 150 14.68 0.79 -10.40
CA ILE A 150 14.09 1.92 -9.66
C ILE A 150 15.10 2.54 -8.69
N ALA A 151 15.87 1.73 -7.97
CA ALA A 151 16.80 2.21 -6.94
C ALA A 151 17.70 3.39 -7.37
N PRO A 152 18.38 3.36 -8.54
CA PRO A 152 19.19 4.50 -8.99
C PRO A 152 18.37 5.71 -9.45
N ALA A 153 17.05 5.58 -9.60
CA ALA A 153 16.13 6.65 -9.96
C ALA A 153 15.48 7.32 -8.75
N LEU A 154 15.77 6.89 -7.51
CA LEU A 154 15.18 7.45 -6.29
C LEU A 154 15.98 8.63 -5.76
N PHE A 155 15.26 9.67 -5.36
CA PHE A 155 15.78 10.86 -4.69
C PHE A 155 15.15 11.08 -3.30
N ALA A 156 14.15 10.27 -2.95
CA ALA A 156 13.50 10.22 -1.65
C ALA A 156 13.00 8.80 -1.36
N ASP A 157 12.65 8.53 -0.10
CA ASP A 157 11.97 7.28 0.29
C ASP A 157 10.67 7.11 -0.53
N ALA A 158 10.46 5.89 -1.02
CA ALA A 158 9.39 5.63 -1.97
C ALA A 158 8.62 4.33 -1.69
N GLN A 159 7.30 4.38 -1.87
CA GLN A 159 6.39 3.25 -1.94
C GLN A 159 5.79 3.18 -3.34
N LEU A 160 6.24 2.23 -4.16
CA LEU A 160 5.86 2.14 -5.56
C LEU A 160 5.19 0.80 -5.87
N ASN A 161 4.07 0.86 -6.59
CA ASN A 161 3.44 -0.32 -7.19
C ASN A 161 3.73 -0.35 -8.69
N VAL A 162 4.39 -1.40 -9.17
CA VAL A 162 4.54 -1.64 -10.61
C VAL A 162 3.50 -2.67 -11.04
N ARG A 163 2.55 -2.25 -11.87
CA ARG A 163 1.44 -3.08 -12.32
C ARG A 163 1.54 -3.33 -13.83
N PHE A 164 1.68 -4.59 -14.20
CA PHE A 164 1.61 -5.01 -15.59
C PHE A 164 0.17 -5.34 -15.97
N VAL A 165 -0.33 -4.79 -17.08
CA VAL A 165 -1.72 -4.94 -17.51
C VAL A 165 -1.84 -5.31 -18.98
N GLY A 166 -3.03 -5.80 -19.36
CA GLY A 166 -3.42 -6.01 -20.75
C GLY A 166 -3.88 -4.72 -21.43
N GLU A 167 -4.34 -4.84 -22.67
CA GLU A 167 -4.77 -3.69 -23.49
C GLU A 167 -6.12 -3.13 -23.03
N GLU A 168 -7.02 -3.98 -22.53
CA GLU A 168 -8.36 -3.54 -22.10
C GLU A 168 -8.29 -2.69 -20.82
N GLU A 169 -7.57 -3.16 -19.81
CA GLU A 169 -7.32 -2.44 -18.56
C GLU A 169 -6.51 -1.17 -18.83
N GLY A 170 -5.43 -1.25 -19.61
CA GLY A 170 -4.62 -0.09 -19.97
C GLY A 170 -5.42 1.01 -20.70
N ARG A 171 -6.25 0.64 -21.68
CA ARG A 171 -7.15 1.58 -22.38
C ARG A 171 -8.20 2.17 -21.44
N THR A 172 -8.75 1.35 -20.53
CA THR A 172 -9.76 1.80 -19.57
C THR A 172 -9.19 2.81 -18.58
N LEU A 173 -7.98 2.59 -18.07
CA LEU A 173 -7.28 3.53 -17.20
C LEU A 173 -6.97 4.83 -17.93
N ASN A 174 -6.40 4.76 -19.13
CA ASN A 174 -6.05 5.96 -19.91
C ASN A 174 -7.29 6.79 -20.29
N ARG A 175 -8.41 6.12 -20.61
CA ARG A 175 -9.69 6.79 -20.88
C ARG A 175 -10.25 7.44 -19.61
N THR A 176 -10.25 6.74 -18.49
CA THR A 176 -10.85 7.21 -17.23
C THR A 176 -10.09 8.41 -16.65
N TYR A 177 -8.76 8.33 -16.61
CA TYR A 177 -7.94 9.32 -15.91
C TYR A 177 -7.35 10.39 -16.83
N ARG A 178 -7.16 10.11 -18.12
CA ARG A 178 -6.59 11.08 -19.09
C ARG A 178 -7.52 11.42 -20.25
N GLY A 179 -8.74 10.87 -20.30
CA GLY A 179 -9.71 11.13 -21.37
C GLY A 179 -9.30 10.58 -22.75
N LYS A 180 -8.28 9.70 -22.81
CA LYS A 180 -7.70 9.18 -24.05
C LYS A 180 -8.14 7.74 -24.31
N ASP A 181 -8.94 7.51 -25.36
CA ASP A 181 -9.51 6.19 -25.64
C ASP A 181 -8.59 5.27 -26.46
N TYR A 182 -7.38 5.04 -25.94
CA TYR A 182 -6.42 4.06 -26.45
C TYR A 182 -5.51 3.57 -25.30
N ALA A 183 -4.93 2.37 -25.41
CA ALA A 183 -3.94 1.90 -24.44
C ALA A 183 -2.59 2.60 -24.68
N THR A 184 -2.00 3.16 -23.63
CA THR A 184 -0.65 3.74 -23.67
C THR A 184 0.37 2.77 -23.08
N ASN A 185 1.66 3.02 -23.30
CA ASN A 185 2.75 2.17 -22.82
C ASN A 185 2.88 2.18 -21.29
N VAL A 186 2.89 3.36 -20.68
CA VAL A 186 2.99 3.56 -19.22
C VAL A 186 2.05 4.68 -18.74
N LEU A 187 1.48 4.50 -17.56
CA LEU A 187 0.77 5.52 -16.79
C LEU A 187 1.36 5.55 -15.38
N THR A 188 1.68 6.74 -14.88
CA THR A 188 2.05 6.94 -13.47
C THR A 188 0.93 7.68 -12.76
N PHE A 189 0.51 7.16 -11.60
CA PHE A 189 -0.47 7.77 -10.69
C PHE A 189 0.25 8.09 -9.39
N SER A 190 0.66 9.34 -9.20
CA SER A 190 1.25 9.80 -7.95
C SER A 190 0.18 10.16 -6.93
N TYR A 191 0.40 9.79 -5.68
CA TYR A 191 -0.47 10.02 -4.54
C TYR A 191 0.11 11.04 -3.55
N ALA A 192 1.39 11.40 -3.69
CA ALA A 192 2.00 12.45 -2.88
C ALA A 192 1.31 13.79 -3.17
N GLU A 193 0.83 14.46 -2.13
CA GLU A 193 0.13 15.75 -2.25
C GLU A 193 1.08 16.94 -2.06
N SER A 194 2.21 16.71 -1.39
CA SER A 194 3.26 17.69 -1.12
C SER A 194 4.66 17.09 -1.29
N ALA A 195 5.67 17.96 -1.39
CA ALA A 195 7.08 17.54 -1.48
C ALA A 195 7.63 16.93 -0.17
N GLU A 196 6.90 17.07 0.95
CA GLU A 196 7.25 16.50 2.24
C GLU A 196 6.64 15.10 2.44
N ASP A 197 5.69 14.71 1.59
CA ASP A 197 5.10 13.37 1.63
C ASP A 197 6.05 12.33 1.02
N PRO A 198 6.10 11.11 1.57
CA PRO A 198 6.81 10.01 0.94
C PRO A 198 6.31 9.78 -0.49
N VAL A 199 7.24 9.50 -1.40
CA VAL A 199 6.92 9.26 -2.82
C VAL A 199 6.04 8.02 -2.89
N SER A 200 4.78 8.18 -3.29
CA SER A 200 3.84 7.06 -3.37
C SER A 200 3.14 7.07 -4.71
N ALA A 201 3.24 5.98 -5.47
CA ALA A 201 2.66 5.94 -6.82
C ALA A 201 2.39 4.54 -7.37
N ASP A 202 1.45 4.46 -8.31
CA ASP A 202 1.26 3.30 -9.18
C ASP A 202 1.83 3.57 -10.58
N ILE A 203 2.75 2.71 -11.02
CA ILE A 203 3.30 2.68 -12.38
C ILE A 203 2.65 1.52 -13.13
N VAL A 204 1.74 1.83 -14.04
CA VAL A 204 0.97 0.84 -14.80
C VAL A 204 1.52 0.72 -16.22
N LEU A 205 2.02 -0.47 -16.59
CA LEU A 205 2.56 -0.76 -17.91
C LEU A 205 1.63 -1.68 -18.72
N CYS A 206 1.27 -1.26 -19.93
CA CYS A 206 0.51 -2.10 -20.86
C CYS A 206 1.46 -3.00 -21.68
N CYS A 207 1.56 -4.28 -21.31
CA CYS A 207 2.54 -5.19 -21.89
C CYS A 207 2.45 -5.28 -23.42
N THR A 208 1.22 -5.31 -23.97
CA THR A 208 0.98 -5.39 -25.42
C THR A 208 1.55 -4.18 -26.15
N VAL A 209 1.42 -2.99 -25.58
CA VAL A 209 1.92 -1.74 -26.20
C VAL A 209 3.44 -1.69 -26.08
N VAL A 210 4.00 -2.02 -24.92
CA VAL A 210 5.47 -2.06 -24.69
C VAL A 210 6.15 -3.05 -25.65
N GLU A 211 5.59 -4.26 -25.80
CA GLU A 211 6.12 -5.28 -26.71
C GLU A 211 6.09 -4.84 -28.18
N LYS A 212 5.00 -4.17 -28.58
CA LYS A 212 4.84 -3.61 -29.92
C LYS A 212 5.87 -2.52 -30.18
N GLU A 213 6.01 -1.56 -29.28
CA GLU A 213 6.97 -0.45 -29.38
C GLU A 213 8.41 -0.97 -29.44
N ALA A 214 8.78 -1.89 -28.55
CA ALA A 214 10.12 -2.49 -28.55
C ALA A 214 10.45 -3.13 -29.90
N LYS A 215 9.49 -3.83 -30.51
CA LYS A 215 9.66 -4.45 -31.84
C LYS A 215 9.77 -3.41 -32.96
N GLU A 216 8.92 -2.39 -32.95
CA GLU A 216 8.90 -1.32 -33.97
C GLU A 216 10.18 -0.47 -33.93
N GLN A 217 10.65 -0.16 -32.73
CA GLN A 217 11.87 0.62 -32.47
C GLN A 217 13.12 -0.26 -32.47
N LYS A 218 13.00 -1.58 -32.65
CA LYS A 218 14.11 -2.56 -32.61
C LYS A 218 14.92 -2.51 -31.31
N LYS A 219 14.27 -2.15 -30.20
CA LYS A 219 14.86 -2.14 -28.85
C LYS A 219 14.73 -3.53 -28.22
N PRO A 220 15.73 -3.99 -27.43
CA PRO A 220 15.55 -5.16 -26.58
C PRO A 220 14.36 -4.93 -25.64
N LEU A 221 13.44 -5.89 -25.57
CA LEU A 221 12.21 -5.75 -24.77
C LEU A 221 12.50 -5.43 -23.30
N LEU A 222 13.51 -6.09 -22.71
CA LEU A 222 13.92 -5.85 -21.33
C LEU A 222 14.42 -4.41 -21.11
N ALA A 223 15.16 -3.87 -22.08
CA ALA A 223 15.65 -2.48 -22.03
C ALA A 223 14.50 -1.48 -22.12
N HIS A 224 13.48 -1.77 -22.93
CA HIS A 224 12.28 -0.93 -23.03
C HIS A 224 11.45 -0.95 -21.74
N TYR A 225 11.33 -2.10 -21.08
CA TYR A 225 10.72 -2.17 -19.75
C TYR A 225 11.51 -1.39 -18.69
N ALA A 226 12.84 -1.55 -18.66
CA ALA A 226 13.69 -0.80 -17.74
C ALA A 226 13.53 0.71 -17.95
N HIS A 227 13.53 1.16 -19.22
CA HIS A 227 13.30 2.57 -19.56
C HIS A 227 11.96 3.08 -19.02
N LEU A 228 10.86 2.40 -19.32
CA LEU A 228 9.53 2.86 -18.89
C LEU A 228 9.32 2.81 -17.38
N ILE A 229 9.99 1.90 -16.67
CA ILE A 229 9.94 1.83 -15.20
C ILE A 229 10.74 2.97 -14.58
N VAL A 230 11.95 3.25 -15.08
CA VAL A 230 12.75 4.42 -14.65
C VAL A 230 11.97 5.70 -14.93
N HIS A 231 11.42 5.84 -16.14
CA HIS A 231 10.57 6.96 -16.52
C HIS A 231 9.38 7.13 -15.55
N GLY A 232 8.68 6.04 -15.25
CA GLY A 232 7.55 6.05 -14.34
C GLY A 232 7.93 6.46 -12.90
N ALA A 233 9.10 6.02 -12.42
CA ALA A 233 9.62 6.37 -11.10
C ALA A 233 10.05 7.85 -11.01
N LEU A 234 10.59 8.42 -12.09
CA LEU A 234 10.89 9.86 -12.17
C LEU A 234 9.59 10.68 -12.17
N HIS A 235 8.58 10.27 -12.94
CA HIS A 235 7.23 10.89 -12.90
C HIS A 235 6.60 10.84 -11.51
N ALA A 236 6.79 9.75 -10.77
CA ALA A 236 6.26 9.60 -9.42
C ALA A 236 6.83 10.66 -8.45
N GLN A 237 8.04 11.15 -8.72
CA GLN A 237 8.77 12.14 -7.93
C GLN A 237 8.60 13.58 -8.45
N GLY A 238 7.72 13.79 -9.44
CA GLY A 238 7.39 15.11 -9.96
C GLY A 238 8.26 15.60 -11.12
N TYR A 239 9.16 14.78 -11.66
CA TYR A 239 9.82 15.10 -12.92
C TYR A 239 8.81 14.99 -14.07
N ASP A 240 8.79 15.98 -14.96
CA ASP A 240 7.90 16.01 -16.12
C ASP A 240 8.71 16.29 -17.41
N HIS A 241 8.07 16.13 -18.56
CA HIS A 241 8.65 16.39 -19.89
C HIS A 241 7.69 17.18 -20.80
N GLU A 242 6.73 17.91 -20.22
CA GLU A 242 5.79 18.73 -21.00
C GLU A 242 6.48 19.88 -21.76
N ASP A 243 7.55 20.45 -21.20
CA ASP A 243 8.37 21.46 -21.87
C ASP A 243 9.80 20.99 -22.19
N ALA A 244 10.47 21.74 -23.07
CA ALA A 244 11.76 21.32 -23.63
C ALA A 244 12.92 21.38 -22.62
N ALA A 245 12.83 22.21 -21.59
CA ALA A 245 13.86 22.28 -20.55
C ALA A 245 13.72 21.09 -19.61
N ASP A 246 12.50 20.85 -19.13
CA ASP A 246 12.17 19.75 -18.22
C ASP A 246 12.41 18.39 -18.90
N ALA A 247 11.99 18.26 -20.17
CA ALA A 247 12.26 17.06 -20.96
C ALA A 247 13.76 16.79 -21.09
N LYS A 248 14.58 17.82 -21.35
CA LYS A 248 16.03 17.62 -21.49
C LYS A 248 16.68 17.16 -20.18
N GLU A 249 16.22 17.69 -19.05
CA GLU A 249 16.69 17.29 -17.73
C GLU A 249 16.33 15.84 -17.44
N MET A 250 15.04 15.49 -17.56
CA MET A 250 14.53 14.15 -17.31
C MET A 250 15.16 13.11 -18.25
N GLU A 251 15.25 13.41 -19.55
CA GLU A 251 15.89 12.52 -20.54
C GLU A 251 17.38 12.29 -20.24
N GLY A 252 18.06 13.31 -19.70
CA GLY A 252 19.45 13.20 -19.25
C GLY A 252 19.61 12.21 -18.10
N ILE A 253 18.77 12.33 -17.07
CA ILE A 253 18.74 11.44 -15.91
C ILE A 253 18.43 10.00 -16.34
N GLU A 254 17.41 9.81 -17.19
CA GLU A 254 17.06 8.48 -17.71
C GLU A 254 18.21 7.83 -18.49
N THR A 255 18.90 8.62 -19.31
CA THR A 255 20.02 8.14 -20.12
C THR A 255 21.19 7.69 -19.25
N GLU A 256 21.53 8.46 -18.22
CA GLU A 256 22.58 8.13 -17.26
C GLU A 256 22.26 6.84 -16.50
N ILE A 257 21.06 6.76 -15.92
CA ILE A 257 20.62 5.58 -15.17
C ILE A 257 20.63 4.34 -16.06
N LEU A 258 20.06 4.40 -17.26
CA LEU A 258 20.00 3.23 -18.15
C LEU A 258 21.39 2.77 -18.59
N ARG A 259 22.30 3.72 -18.86
CA ARG A 259 23.69 3.39 -19.19
C ARG A 259 24.38 2.67 -18.05
N ASP A 260 24.17 3.13 -16.82
CA ASP A 260 24.78 2.54 -15.62
C ASP A 260 24.20 1.15 -15.29
N LEU A 261 22.93 0.92 -15.65
CA LEU A 261 22.27 -0.39 -15.65
C LEU A 261 22.72 -1.31 -16.80
N GLY A 262 23.56 -0.82 -17.73
CA GLY A 262 24.09 -1.56 -18.86
C GLY A 262 23.17 -1.61 -20.09
N PHE A 263 22.15 -0.76 -20.14
CA PHE A 263 21.29 -0.57 -21.31
C PHE A 263 21.82 0.53 -22.24
N ALA A 264 21.38 0.50 -23.49
CA ALA A 264 21.68 1.57 -24.43
C ALA A 264 20.82 2.81 -24.14
N ASP A 265 21.31 3.97 -24.56
CA ASP A 265 20.56 5.23 -24.53
C ASP A 265 19.22 5.08 -25.28
N PRO A 266 18.07 5.30 -24.61
CA PRO A 266 16.76 5.12 -25.23
C PRO A 266 16.40 6.19 -26.26
N TYR A 267 17.16 7.29 -26.31
CA TYR A 267 16.97 8.47 -27.17
C TYR A 267 17.97 8.56 -28.33
N ALA A 268 18.91 7.62 -28.45
CA ALA A 268 19.99 7.65 -29.44
C ALA A 268 19.55 7.72 -30.91
N ASP A 269 18.30 7.35 -31.23
CA ASP A 269 17.74 7.33 -32.58
C ASP A 269 16.92 8.60 -32.94
N ARG A 270 16.91 9.64 -32.08
CA ARG A 270 16.23 10.92 -32.36
C ARG A 270 16.98 11.84 -33.33
#